data_AF-A0A914KMW0-F1
#
_entry.id   AF-A0A914KMW0-F1
#
_cell.length_a   1.000
_cell.length_b   1.000
_cell.length_c   1.000
_cell.angle_alpha   90.00
_cell.angle_beta   90.00
_cell.angle_gamma   90.00
#
_symmetry.space_group_name_H-M   'P 1'
#
loop_
_entity.id
_entity.type
_entity.pdbx_description
1 polymer ?
#
loop_
_entity_poly.entity_id
_entity_poly.type
_entity_poly.pdbx_seq_one_letter_code
_entity_poly.pdbx_strand_id
1 'polypeptide(L)' 'MCFKVLQYPPERWLLFNLAHTSITWIEIKPDGHIFIKTVGDFGHLPSGKITFNNV' A
#
# COMPACT_ATOMS: atom_id res chain seq x y z
N MET A 1 -6.83 1.22 2.37
CA MET A 1 -7.71 2.16 1.62
C MET A 1 -7.47 2.15 0.10
N CYS A 2 -6.29 1.75 -0.39
CA CYS A 2 -5.99 1.56 -1.82
C CYS A 2 -6.82 0.46 -2.53
N PHE A 3 -7.26 -0.56 -1.78
CA PHE A 3 -7.90 -1.75 -2.34
C PHE A 3 -9.30 -1.54 -2.90
N LYS A 4 -9.99 -0.48 -2.48
CA LYS A 4 -11.29 -0.12 -3.05
C LYS A 4 -11.15 0.43 -4.46
N VAL A 5 -10.07 1.17 -4.72
CA VAL A 5 -9.72 1.65 -6.06
C VAL A 5 -9.42 0.45 -6.97
N LEU A 6 -8.76 -0.58 -6.45
CA LEU A 6 -8.42 -1.81 -7.19
C LEU A 6 -9.58 -2.81 -7.34
N GLN A 7 -10.76 -2.48 -6.84
CA GLN A 7 -11.94 -3.37 -6.89
C GLN A 7 -11.71 -4.75 -6.24
N TYR A 8 -10.72 -4.89 -5.36
CA TYR A 8 -10.52 -6.14 -4.62
C TYR A 8 -11.64 -6.33 -3.59
N PRO A 9 -12.14 -7.57 -3.43
CA PRO A 9 -13.17 -7.86 -2.45
C PRO A 9 -12.61 -7.62 -1.03
N PRO A 10 -13.43 -7.16 -0.09
CA PRO A 10 -12.99 -6.65 1.21
C PRO A 10 -12.21 -7.66 2.04
N GLU A 11 -12.45 -8.96 1.84
CA GLU A 11 -11.76 -10.06 2.50
C GLU A 11 -10.26 -10.07 2.19
N ARG A 12 -9.86 -9.57 1.01
CA ARG A 12 -8.46 -9.52 0.57
C ARG A 12 -7.68 -8.38 1.23
N TRP A 13 -8.33 -7.44 1.90
CA TRP A 13 -7.65 -6.29 2.51
C TRP A 13 -6.73 -6.69 3.66
N LEU A 14 -7.11 -7.75 4.38
CA LEU A 14 -6.35 -8.27 5.53
C LEU A 14 -5.04 -8.95 5.14
N LEU A 15 -4.88 -9.31 3.86
CA LEU A 15 -3.64 -9.94 3.36
C LEU A 15 -2.48 -8.95 3.23
N PHE A 16 -2.76 -7.64 3.33
CA PHE A 16 -1.75 -6.61 3.17
C PHE A 16 -1.26 -6.11 4.52
N ASN A 17 0.04 -6.25 4.75
CA ASN A 17 0.70 -5.77 5.95
C ASN A 17 1.51 -4.51 5.59
N LEU A 18 1.06 -3.33 6.01
CA LEU A 18 1.72 -2.05 5.73
C LEU A 18 2.58 -1.62 6.92
N ALA A 19 3.85 -1.30 6.67
CA ALA A 19 4.70 -0.70 7.68
C ALA A 19 4.24 0.72 8.02
N HIS A 20 4.58 1.19 9.22
CA HIS A 20 4.43 2.59 9.59
C HIS A 20 5.22 3.47 8.62
N THR A 21 4.59 4.57 8.19
CA THR A 21 5.17 5.50 7.21
C THR A 21 5.46 4.87 5.85
N SER A 22 4.87 3.72 5.53
CA SER A 22 5.02 3.13 4.21
C SER A 22 4.24 3.91 3.14
N ILE A 23 4.80 3.95 1.94
CA ILE A 23 4.28 4.67 0.78
C ILE A 23 3.59 3.67 -0.14
N THR A 24 2.39 4.00 -0.62
CA THR A 24 1.69 3.24 -1.65
C THR A 24 1.48 4.14 -2.85
N TRP A 25 2.02 3.75 -4.01
CA TRP A 25 1.92 4.53 -5.25
C TRP A 25 0.93 3.87 -6.19
N ILE A 26 -0.15 4.60 -6.47
CA ILE A 26 -1.16 4.26 -7.46
C ILE A 26 -1.18 5.31 -8.55
N GLU A 27 -1.27 4.88 -9.80
CA GLU A 27 -1.47 5.73 -10.96
C GLU A 27 -2.88 5.48 -11.52
N ILE A 28 -3.68 6.53 -11.60
CA ILE A 28 -5.03 6.49 -12.17
C ILE A 28 -4.96 7.20 -13.50
N LYS A 29 -5.21 6.48 -14.59
CA LYS A 29 -5.20 7.03 -15.93
C LYS A 29 -6.54 7.69 -16.28
N PRO A 30 -6.57 8.64 -17.24
CA PRO A 30 -7.80 9.31 -17.65
C PRO A 30 -8.86 8.38 -18.26
N ASP A 31 -8.42 7.23 -18.76
CA ASP A 31 -9.27 6.15 -19.29
C ASP A 31 -9.95 5.30 -18.19
N GLY A 32 -9.67 5.59 -16.91
CA GLY A 32 -10.19 4.85 -15.76
C GLY A 32 -9.40 3.60 -15.41
N HIS A 33 -8.33 3.27 -16.15
CA HIS A 33 -7.43 2.19 -15.79
C HIS A 33 -6.54 2.58 -14.61
N ILE A 34 -6.31 1.62 -13.74
CA ILE A 34 -5.58 1.82 -12.49
C ILE A 34 -4.35 0.91 -12.50
N PHE A 35 -3.19 1.50 -12.22
CA PHE A 35 -1.93 0.81 -12.10
C PHE A 35 -1.36 0.99 -10.71
N ILE A 36 -0.83 -0.08 -10.14
CA ILE A 36 -0.12 -0.05 -8.87
C ILE A 36 1.36 -0.12 -9.17
N LYS A 37 2.14 0.87 -8.71
CA LYS A 37 3.60 0.82 -8.83
C LYS A 37 4.24 0.17 -7.62
N THR A 38 3.78 0.53 -6.43
CA THR A 38 4.26 -0.06 -5.18
C THR A 38 3.19 -0.02 -4.10
N VAL A 39 3.19 -1.01 -3.21
CA VAL A 39 2.31 -1.09 -2.04
C VAL A 39 3.18 -1.35 -0.83
N GLY A 40 3.12 -0.46 0.17
CA GLY A 40 3.87 -0.64 1.40
C GLY A 40 5.38 -0.44 1.25
N ASP A 41 5.83 0.50 0.41
CA ASP A 41 7.25 0.82 0.28
C ASP A 41 7.78 1.54 1.52
N PHE A 42 8.78 0.95 2.17
CA PHE A 42 9.50 1.50 3.32
C PHE A 42 11.01 1.52 3.08
N GLY A 43 11.47 1.36 1.84
CA GLY A 43 12.90 1.31 1.51
C GLY A 43 13.66 2.61 1.81
N HIS A 44 12.93 3.73 1.97
CA HIS A 44 13.48 5.01 2.38
C HIS A 44 13.75 5.11 3.89
N LEU A 45 13.25 4.16 4.69
CA LEU A 45 13.45 4.15 6.14
C LEU A 45 14.77 3.43 6.51
N PRO A 46 15.52 3.93 7.51
CA PRO A 46 16.71 3.26 7.99
C PRO A 46 16.38 1.91 8.66
N SER A 47 17.27 0.93 8.48
CA SER A 47 17.16 -0.41 9.05
C SER A 47 17.09 -0.33 10.58
N GLY A 48 15.92 -0.61 11.16
CA GLY A 48 15.66 -0.55 12.61
C GLY A 48 14.57 0.44 13.02
N LYS A 49 14.06 1.26 12.08
CA LYS A 49 12.91 2.15 12.31
C LYS A 49 11.62 1.66 11.65
N ILE A 50 11.64 0.44 11.12
CA ILE A 50 10.48 -0.17 10.45
C ILE A 50 9.66 -0.91 11.50
N THR A 51 8.44 -0.46 11.72
CA THR A 51 7.47 -1.11 12.60
C THR A 51 6.17 -1.38 11.83
N PHE A 52 5.40 -2.37 12.25
CA PHE A 52 4.11 -2.75 11.65
C PHE A 52 2.95 -2.75 12.66
N ASN A 53 3.29 -2.69 13.95
CA ASN A 53 2.35 -2.60 15.05
C ASN A 53 2.77 -1.41 15.91
N ASN A 54 1.81 -0.87 16.65
CA ASN A 54 2.10 0.13 17.68
C ASN A 54 2.99 -0.54 18.74
N VAL A 55 4.25 -0.10 18.78
CA VAL A 55 5.24 -0.48 19.80
C VAL A 55 5.16 0.49 20.96
#